data_AF-A0AA40F4C0-F1
#
_entry.id   AF-A0AA40F4C0-F1
#
_cell.length_a   1.000
_cell.length_b   1.000
_cell.length_c   1.000
_cell.angle_alpha   90.00
_cell.angle_beta   90.00
_cell.angle_gamma   90.00
#
_symmetry.space_group_name_H-M   'P 1'
#
loop_
_entity.id
_entity.type
_entity.pdbx_description
1 polymer ?
#
loop_
_entity_poly.entity_id
_entity_poly.type
_entity_poly.pdbx_seq_one_letter_code
_entity_poly.pdbx_strand_id
1 'polypeptide(L)'
;MCIQKRDELLEESDKLVLRLAAFENVMSLECVSYKGRKDRARLLSNRPRMTEEDGAAKWDRFVGVAAVGSDAISKLLPPLKVISVQWGKDFVQHYQLAGKGQHYCNEFSTAVKLHTREAGVRKLNQLLLRRFQIPGRRAIRVGVNPIEPVDLQNLASWKDFAPFVKEGDPDGTRIR
;
A
#
# COMPACT_ATOMS: atom_id res chain seq x y z
N MET A 1 16.60 -2.60 -26.01
CA MET A 1 15.47 -1.99 -25.27
C MET A 1 15.32 -2.51 -23.84
N CYS A 2 15.22 -3.82 -23.59
CA CYS A 2 15.00 -4.36 -22.23
C CYS A 2 16.18 -4.16 -21.25
N ILE A 3 17.43 -4.22 -21.74
CA ILE A 3 18.64 -4.04 -20.89
C ILE A 3 18.74 -2.59 -20.39
N GLN A 4 18.59 -1.63 -21.29
CA GLN A 4 18.59 -0.21 -20.96
C GLN A 4 17.46 0.13 -19.97
N LYS A 5 16.26 -0.44 -20.17
CA LYS A 5 15.14 -0.20 -19.25
C LYS A 5 15.30 -0.86 -17.89
N ARG A 6 15.96 -2.02 -17.82
CA ARG A 6 16.38 -2.64 -16.55
C ARG A 6 17.33 -1.71 -15.79
N ASP A 7 18.34 -1.17 -16.47
CA ASP A 7 19.38 -0.36 -15.82
C ASP A 7 18.83 0.99 -15.34
N GLU A 8 18.01 1.66 -16.14
CA GLU A 8 17.27 2.88 -15.73
C GLU A 8 16.35 2.61 -14.52
N LEU A 9 15.69 1.45 -14.50
CA LEU A 9 14.82 1.06 -13.39
C LEU A 9 15.61 0.67 -12.13
N LEU A 10 16.84 0.18 -12.23
CA LEU A 10 17.65 -0.15 -11.06
C LEU A 10 18.20 1.09 -10.34
N GLU A 11 18.18 2.27 -10.96
CA GLU A 11 18.74 3.51 -10.42
C GLU A 11 17.75 4.37 -9.58
N GLU A 12 16.44 4.22 -9.76
CA GLU A 12 15.41 5.05 -9.06
C GLU A 12 14.72 4.29 -7.91
N SER A 13 15.20 4.38 -6.66
CA SER A 13 14.61 3.60 -5.54
C SER A 13 13.20 4.08 -5.09
N ASP A 14 12.41 3.11 -4.62
CA ASP A 14 11.15 3.18 -3.85
C ASP A 14 9.82 3.42 -4.59
N LYS A 15 9.72 4.37 -5.52
CA LYS A 15 8.51 4.47 -6.39
C LYS A 15 8.41 3.32 -7.40
N LEU A 16 9.46 2.53 -7.46
CA LEU A 16 9.82 1.72 -8.59
C LEU A 16 9.46 0.25 -8.39
N VAL A 17 9.29 -0.20 -7.15
CA VAL A 17 8.79 -1.55 -6.82
C VAL A 17 7.39 -1.78 -7.39
N LEU A 18 6.50 -0.79 -7.27
CA LEU A 18 5.14 -0.83 -7.84
C LEU A 18 5.14 -0.82 -9.37
N ARG A 19 6.04 -0.05 -9.98
CA ARG A 19 6.20 0.01 -11.44
C ARG A 19 6.83 -1.27 -12.00
N LEU A 20 7.84 -1.81 -11.33
CA LEU A 20 8.52 -3.05 -11.71
C LEU A 20 7.56 -4.23 -11.77
N ALA A 21 6.66 -4.36 -10.80
CA ALA A 21 5.69 -5.44 -10.85
C ALA A 21 4.54 -5.21 -11.84
N ALA A 22 4.21 -3.96 -12.16
CA ALA A 22 3.29 -3.68 -13.27
C ALA A 22 3.93 -4.11 -14.59
N PHE A 23 5.22 -3.81 -14.77
CA PHE A 23 6.00 -4.25 -15.94
C PHE A 23 6.29 -5.76 -15.92
N GLU A 24 6.38 -6.41 -14.76
CA GLU A 24 6.62 -7.85 -14.63
C GLU A 24 5.60 -8.69 -15.39
N ASN A 25 4.32 -8.29 -15.33
CA ASN A 25 3.24 -8.95 -16.06
C ASN A 25 3.43 -8.82 -17.57
N VAL A 26 3.73 -7.60 -18.04
CA VAL A 26 3.98 -7.32 -19.46
C VAL A 26 5.22 -8.09 -19.95
N MET A 27 6.31 -8.08 -19.19
CA MET A 27 7.55 -8.78 -19.53
C MET A 27 7.37 -10.30 -19.55
N SER A 28 6.58 -10.87 -18.63
CA SER A 28 6.29 -12.31 -18.61
C SER A 28 5.45 -12.78 -19.80
N LEU A 29 4.57 -11.90 -20.32
CA LEU A 29 3.69 -12.20 -21.45
C LEU A 29 4.40 -11.98 -22.79
N GLU A 30 5.04 -10.81 -22.94
CA GLU A 30 5.51 -10.32 -24.24
C GLU A 30 6.99 -10.64 -24.51
N CYS A 31 7.77 -11.03 -23.48
CA CYS A 31 9.21 -11.24 -23.62
C CYS A 31 9.59 -12.72 -23.40
N VAL A 32 9.74 -13.47 -24.50
CA VAL A 32 10.12 -14.90 -24.49
C VAL A 32 11.46 -15.13 -23.78
N SER A 33 12.43 -14.24 -23.98
CA SER A 33 13.74 -14.33 -23.33
C SER A 33 13.68 -14.08 -21.82
N TYR A 34 12.78 -13.21 -21.38
CA TYR A 34 12.48 -12.99 -19.96
C TYR A 34 11.80 -14.21 -19.34
N LYS A 35 10.74 -14.71 -19.98
CA LYS A 35 10.00 -15.91 -19.55
C LYS A 35 10.94 -17.11 -19.38
N GLY A 36 11.74 -17.41 -20.40
CA GLY A 36 12.69 -18.53 -20.33
C GLY A 36 13.76 -18.37 -19.25
N ARG A 37 14.19 -17.15 -18.92
CA ARG A 37 15.14 -16.89 -17.83
C ARG A 37 14.49 -16.94 -16.46
N LYS A 38 13.25 -16.46 -16.32
CA LYS A 38 12.44 -16.57 -15.10
C LYS A 38 12.16 -18.03 -14.74
N ASP A 39 11.83 -18.85 -15.73
CA ASP A 39 11.61 -20.27 -15.53
C ASP A 39 12.91 -21.00 -15.17
N ARG A 40 14.04 -20.64 -15.80
CA ARG A 40 15.37 -21.16 -15.41
C ARG A 40 15.80 -20.70 -14.01
N ALA A 41 15.53 -19.46 -13.63
CA ALA A 41 15.85 -18.93 -12.30
C ALA A 41 15.05 -19.63 -11.19
N ARG A 42 13.78 -19.97 -11.45
CA ARG A 42 12.98 -20.83 -10.55
C ARG A 42 13.57 -22.22 -10.37
N LEU A 43 14.20 -22.78 -11.40
CA LEU A 43 14.89 -24.08 -11.35
C LEU A 43 16.27 -23.99 -10.69
N LEU A 44 16.93 -22.83 -10.75
CA LEU A 44 18.27 -22.57 -10.24
C LEU A 44 18.31 -22.11 -8.78
N SER A 45 17.17 -21.87 -8.12
CA SER A 45 17.12 -21.50 -6.69
C SER A 45 17.71 -22.56 -5.74
N ASN A 46 18.10 -23.74 -6.26
CA ASN A 46 18.75 -24.84 -5.55
C ASN A 46 20.24 -25.08 -5.92
N ARG A 47 20.95 -24.17 -6.61
CA ARG A 47 22.41 -24.38 -6.89
C ARG A 47 23.31 -23.16 -6.62
N PRO A 48 24.59 -23.37 -6.24
CA PRO A 48 25.52 -22.29 -5.93
C PRO A 48 26.01 -21.57 -7.18
N ARG A 49 26.23 -20.25 -7.03
CA ARG A 49 26.67 -19.31 -8.05
C ARG A 49 28.07 -19.62 -8.60
N MET A 50 28.21 -19.54 -9.92
CA MET A 50 29.49 -19.26 -10.58
C MET A 50 29.38 -17.99 -11.44
N THR A 51 30.52 -17.34 -11.58
CA THR A 51 30.80 -15.95 -11.95
C THR A 51 30.67 -15.65 -13.45
N GLU A 52 29.67 -14.85 -13.84
CA GLU A 52 29.66 -13.99 -15.03
C GLU A 52 29.25 -12.57 -14.58
N GLU A 53 30.24 -11.70 -14.38
CA GLU A 53 30.26 -10.79 -13.23
C GLU A 53 29.64 -9.39 -13.42
N ASP A 54 28.82 -9.16 -14.45
CA ASP A 54 28.15 -7.85 -14.55
C ASP A 54 26.73 -7.93 -15.14
N GLY A 55 26.57 -8.72 -16.21
CA GLY A 55 25.26 -8.93 -16.83
C GLY A 55 24.36 -9.82 -15.98
N ALA A 56 24.84 -10.98 -15.56
CA ALA A 56 24.06 -11.97 -14.80
C ALA A 56 23.75 -11.48 -13.38
N ALA A 57 24.72 -10.86 -12.70
CA ALA A 57 24.52 -10.28 -11.38
C ALA A 57 23.45 -9.18 -11.35
N LYS A 58 23.42 -8.29 -12.36
CA LYS A 58 22.36 -7.26 -12.49
C LYS A 58 20.99 -7.86 -12.78
N TRP A 59 20.93 -8.96 -13.54
CA TRP A 59 19.68 -9.69 -13.77
C TRP A 59 19.21 -10.44 -12.53
N ASP A 60 20.07 -11.12 -11.81
CA ASP A 60 19.75 -11.77 -10.53
C ASP A 60 19.22 -10.75 -9.52
N ARG A 61 19.89 -9.59 -9.42
CA ARG A 61 19.45 -8.49 -8.57
C ARG A 61 18.08 -7.97 -9.00
N PHE A 62 17.87 -7.76 -10.30
CA PHE A 62 16.58 -7.33 -10.82
C PHE A 62 15.48 -8.35 -10.53
N VAL A 63 15.73 -9.65 -10.75
CA VAL A 63 14.77 -10.73 -10.47
C VAL A 63 14.49 -10.83 -8.97
N GLY A 64 15.51 -10.67 -8.12
CA GLY A 64 15.34 -10.62 -6.68
C GLY A 64 14.47 -9.44 -6.23
N VAL A 65 14.76 -8.24 -6.73
CA VAL A 65 13.96 -7.03 -6.46
C VAL A 65 12.53 -7.17 -7.01
N ALA A 66 12.36 -7.75 -8.20
CA ALA A 66 11.06 -8.00 -8.81
C ALA A 66 10.26 -9.06 -8.05
N ALA A 67 10.90 -10.12 -7.55
CA ALA A 67 10.25 -11.13 -6.73
C ALA A 67 9.78 -10.56 -5.38
N VAL A 68 10.63 -9.78 -4.71
CA VAL A 68 10.26 -9.05 -3.48
C VAL A 68 9.13 -8.05 -3.75
N GLY A 69 9.19 -7.33 -4.87
CA GLY A 69 8.13 -6.42 -5.28
C GLY A 69 6.82 -7.12 -5.60
N SER A 70 6.88 -8.28 -6.27
CA SER A 70 5.72 -9.11 -6.57
C SER A 70 5.05 -9.64 -5.30
N ASP A 71 5.82 -10.06 -4.30
CA ASP A 71 5.29 -10.48 -3.00
C ASP A 71 4.71 -9.31 -2.19
N ALA A 72 5.38 -8.15 -2.18
CA ALA A 72 4.83 -6.95 -1.56
C ALA A 72 3.49 -6.53 -2.19
N ILE A 73 3.36 -6.69 -3.50
CA ILE A 73 2.17 -6.30 -4.26
C ILE A 73 1.05 -7.32 -4.15
N SER A 74 1.37 -8.62 -4.13
CA SER A 74 0.39 -9.67 -3.88
C SER A 74 -0.28 -9.47 -2.51
N LYS A 75 0.47 -8.95 -1.54
CA LYS A 75 -0.01 -8.61 -0.20
C LYS A 75 -0.75 -7.27 -0.11
N LEU A 76 -0.36 -6.28 -0.90
CA LEU A 76 -0.94 -4.93 -0.88
C LEU A 76 -2.19 -4.78 -1.77
N LEU A 77 -2.27 -5.53 -2.88
CA LEU A 77 -3.39 -5.44 -3.83
C LEU A 77 -4.74 -5.82 -3.23
N PRO A 78 -4.88 -6.92 -2.45
CA PRO A 78 -6.17 -7.30 -1.88
C PRO A 78 -6.83 -6.20 -1.04
N PRO A 79 -6.18 -5.58 -0.03
CA PRO A 79 -6.81 -4.52 0.74
C PRO A 79 -7.08 -3.27 -0.10
N LEU A 80 -6.19 -2.89 -1.03
CA LEU A 80 -6.43 -1.76 -1.93
C LEU A 80 -7.64 -1.98 -2.85
N LYS A 81 -7.84 -3.22 -3.34
CA LYS A 81 -9.00 -3.58 -4.15
C LYS A 81 -10.30 -3.42 -3.35
N VAL A 82 -10.31 -3.85 -2.09
CA VAL A 82 -11.47 -3.65 -1.20
C VAL A 82 -11.79 -2.17 -1.04
N ILE A 83 -10.79 -1.35 -0.70
CA ILE A 83 -11.00 0.09 -0.50
C ILE A 83 -11.48 0.74 -1.80
N SER A 84 -10.89 0.36 -2.93
CA SER A 84 -11.30 0.85 -4.24
C SER A 84 -12.74 0.49 -4.61
N VAL A 85 -13.23 -0.69 -4.25
CA VAL A 85 -14.61 -1.11 -4.53
C VAL A 85 -15.58 -0.35 -3.63
N GLN A 86 -15.25 -0.18 -2.36
CA GLN A 86 -16.15 0.44 -1.40
C GLN A 86 -16.19 1.97 -1.56
N TRP A 87 -15.02 2.60 -1.70
CA TRP A 87 -14.88 4.05 -1.61
C TRP A 87 -14.29 4.69 -2.87
N GLY A 88 -14.02 3.91 -3.91
CA GLY A 88 -13.59 4.41 -5.22
C GLY A 88 -12.08 4.42 -5.44
N LYS A 89 -11.68 4.26 -6.70
CA LYS A 89 -10.26 4.30 -7.14
C LYS A 89 -9.66 5.69 -6.94
N ASP A 90 -10.46 6.72 -7.19
CA ASP A 90 -10.10 8.13 -7.00
C ASP A 90 -9.67 8.39 -5.56
N PHE A 91 -10.36 7.82 -4.58
CA PHE A 91 -10.01 7.94 -3.17
C PHE A 91 -8.66 7.30 -2.86
N VAL A 92 -8.44 6.06 -3.34
CA VAL A 92 -7.17 5.34 -3.16
C VAL A 92 -5.99 6.11 -3.73
N GLN A 93 -6.17 6.70 -4.92
CA GLN A 93 -5.15 7.49 -5.60
C GLN A 93 -4.93 8.86 -4.94
N HIS A 94 -6.01 9.58 -4.65
CA HIS A 94 -5.96 10.89 -4.01
C HIS A 94 -5.18 10.81 -2.70
N TYR A 95 -5.47 9.83 -1.85
CA TYR A 95 -4.78 9.64 -0.56
C TYR A 95 -3.51 8.77 -0.63
N GLN A 96 -3.06 8.42 -1.84
CA GLN A 96 -1.82 7.66 -2.08
C GLN A 96 -1.67 6.41 -1.20
N LEU A 97 -2.75 5.66 -0.99
CA LEU A 97 -2.79 4.59 0.02
C LEU A 97 -1.76 3.48 -0.25
N ALA A 98 -1.48 3.21 -1.53
CA ALA A 98 -0.48 2.22 -1.93
C ALA A 98 0.94 2.53 -1.39
N GLY A 99 1.25 3.80 -1.14
CA GLY A 99 2.55 4.22 -0.59
C GLY A 99 2.66 4.07 0.93
N LYS A 100 1.58 3.75 1.65
CA LYS A 100 1.56 3.68 3.13
C LYS A 100 1.93 2.30 3.69
N GLY A 101 2.04 1.29 2.83
CA GLY A 101 2.42 -0.07 3.21
C GLY A 101 1.25 -0.99 3.59
N GLN A 102 1.55 -2.28 3.71
CA GLN A 102 0.56 -3.35 3.84
C GLN A 102 -0.33 -3.22 5.09
N HIS A 103 0.29 -3.00 6.27
CA HIS A 103 -0.44 -2.92 7.54
C HIS A 103 -1.51 -1.82 7.52
N TYR A 104 -1.10 -0.63 7.07
CA TYR A 104 -2.00 0.51 6.95
C TYR A 104 -3.16 0.20 6.00
N CYS A 105 -2.88 -0.37 4.83
CA CYS A 105 -3.94 -0.74 3.87
C CYS A 105 -4.89 -1.80 4.45
N ASN A 106 -4.40 -2.76 5.23
CA ASN A 106 -5.24 -3.75 5.90
C ASN A 106 -6.19 -3.10 6.92
N GLU A 107 -5.69 -2.25 7.81
CA GLU A 107 -6.52 -1.52 8.77
C GLU A 107 -7.57 -0.66 8.07
N PHE A 108 -7.16 0.04 7.00
CA PHE A 108 -8.07 0.85 6.20
C PHE A 108 -9.15 -0.02 5.57
N SER A 109 -8.78 -1.15 4.97
CA SER A 109 -9.72 -2.08 4.34
C SER A 109 -10.74 -2.66 5.33
N THR A 110 -10.37 -2.83 6.59
CA THR A 110 -11.27 -3.27 7.65
C THR A 110 -12.24 -2.17 8.04
N ALA A 111 -11.74 -0.94 8.23
CA ALA A 111 -12.56 0.19 8.64
C ALA A 111 -13.60 0.58 7.57
N VAL A 112 -13.22 0.60 6.29
CA VAL A 112 -14.14 1.02 5.20
C VAL A 112 -15.30 0.07 4.97
N LYS A 113 -15.17 -1.21 5.32
CA LYS A 113 -16.27 -2.20 5.18
C LYS A 113 -17.48 -1.88 6.06
N LEU A 114 -17.28 -1.10 7.12
CA LEU A 114 -18.29 -0.80 8.11
C LEU A 114 -19.08 0.48 7.79
N HIS A 115 -18.63 1.25 6.78
CA HIS A 115 -19.17 2.58 6.50
C HIS A 115 -19.36 2.81 5.01
N THR A 116 -20.45 3.47 4.64
CA THR A 116 -20.52 4.10 3.32
C THR A 116 -19.42 5.15 3.19
N ARG A 117 -18.98 5.44 1.97
CA ARG A 117 -17.94 6.46 1.71
C ARG A 117 -18.26 7.79 2.39
N GLU A 118 -19.49 8.26 2.25
CA GLU A 118 -19.92 9.57 2.78
C GLU A 118 -19.95 9.61 4.31
N ALA A 119 -20.43 8.55 4.95
CA ALA A 119 -20.45 8.46 6.42
C ALA A 119 -19.03 8.30 6.96
N GLY A 120 -18.22 7.44 6.34
CA GLY A 120 -16.85 7.17 6.75
C GLY A 120 -15.94 8.38 6.59
N VAL A 121 -16.06 9.15 5.50
CA VAL A 121 -15.31 10.41 5.32
C VAL A 121 -15.69 11.44 6.37
N ARG A 122 -16.99 11.59 6.68
CA ARG A 122 -17.44 12.48 7.75
C ARG A 122 -16.85 12.09 9.11
N LYS A 123 -16.89 10.80 9.46
CA LYS A 123 -16.29 10.27 10.70
C LYS A 123 -14.78 10.46 10.72
N LEU A 124 -14.06 10.21 9.62
CA LEU A 124 -12.61 10.45 9.53
C LEU A 124 -12.25 11.91 9.74
N ASN A 125 -12.98 12.84 9.12
CA ASN A 125 -12.74 14.27 9.31
C ASN A 125 -12.94 14.69 10.78
N GLN A 126 -13.91 14.09 11.46
CA GLN A 126 -14.13 14.32 12.89
C GLN A 126 -12.99 13.75 13.76
N LEU A 127 -12.50 12.55 13.44
CA LEU A 127 -11.37 11.95 14.13
C LEU A 127 -10.08 12.77 13.94
N LEU A 128 -9.84 13.27 12.73
CA LEU A 128 -8.73 14.18 12.44
C LEU A 128 -8.86 15.47 13.24
N LEU A 129 -10.04 16.10 13.24
CA LEU A 129 -10.29 17.31 14.02
C LEU A 129 -10.08 17.08 15.53
N ARG A 130 -10.57 15.96 16.07
CA ARG A 130 -10.33 15.54 17.47
C ARG A 130 -8.85 15.41 17.75
N ARG A 131 -8.08 14.78 16.85
CA ARG A 131 -6.64 14.61 17.00
C ARG A 131 -5.90 15.96 16.98
N PHE A 132 -6.34 16.89 16.13
CA PHE A 132 -5.76 18.24 16.07
C PHE A 132 -6.01 19.06 17.35
N GLN A 133 -7.20 18.93 17.93
CA GLN A 133 -7.64 19.79 19.04
C GLN A 133 -7.15 19.34 20.42
N ILE A 134 -6.80 18.06 20.61
CA ILE A 134 -6.38 17.54 21.91
C ILE A 134 -4.85 17.68 22.08
N PRO A 135 -4.36 18.50 23.03
CA PRO A 135 -2.92 18.64 23.30
C PRO A 135 -2.27 17.30 23.65
N GLY A 136 -1.04 17.08 23.19
CA GLY A 136 -0.29 15.84 23.43
C GLY A 136 -0.61 14.70 22.46
N ARG A 137 -1.62 14.83 21.58
CA ARG A 137 -1.83 13.88 20.47
C ARG A 137 -0.88 14.16 19.30
N ARG A 138 -0.64 13.14 18.48
CA ARG A 138 0.20 13.24 17.29
C ARG A 138 -0.37 14.30 16.34
N ALA A 139 0.45 15.28 15.99
CA ALA A 139 0.07 16.38 15.10
C ALA A 139 -0.44 15.86 13.74
N ILE A 140 -1.38 16.60 13.13
CA ILE A 140 -1.76 16.36 11.74
C ILE A 140 -0.57 16.72 10.86
N ARG A 141 -0.02 15.72 10.16
CA ARG A 141 1.05 15.94 9.19
C ARG A 141 0.50 16.69 7.99
N VAL A 142 1.20 17.74 7.58
CA VAL A 142 0.93 18.43 6.32
C VAL A 142 1.31 17.48 5.19
N GLY A 143 0.32 17.04 4.42
CA GLY A 143 0.53 16.09 3.33
C GLY A 143 -0.78 15.63 2.72
N VAL A 144 -0.66 14.93 1.61
CA VAL A 144 -1.79 14.44 0.82
C VAL A 144 -2.69 13.49 1.61
N ASN A 145 -2.12 12.71 2.53
CA ASN A 145 -2.86 11.81 3.39
C ASN A 145 -2.57 12.06 4.87
N PRO A 146 -3.47 12.78 5.57
CA PRO A 146 -3.36 13.09 6.99
C PRO A 146 -3.83 11.95 7.90
N ILE A 147 -4.39 10.88 7.34
CA ILE A 147 -4.98 9.77 8.11
C ILE A 147 -3.87 8.88 8.67
N GLU A 148 -3.95 8.58 9.96
CA GLU A 148 -3.02 7.71 10.68
C GLU A 148 -3.72 6.43 11.14
N PRO A 149 -2.98 5.35 11.43
CA PRO A 149 -3.53 4.08 11.94
C PRO A 149 -4.53 4.24 13.10
N VAL A 150 -4.26 5.15 14.04
CA VAL A 150 -5.15 5.43 15.18
C VAL A 150 -6.53 5.93 14.75
N ASP A 151 -6.62 6.68 13.64
CA ASP A 151 -7.92 7.14 13.13
C ASP A 151 -8.69 5.96 12.52
N LEU A 152 -8.00 5.04 11.85
CA LEU A 152 -8.60 3.85 11.24
C LEU A 152 -9.12 2.88 12.30
N GLN A 153 -8.38 2.71 13.39
CA GLN A 153 -8.80 1.91 14.55
C GLN A 153 -10.06 2.51 15.19
N ASN A 154 -10.08 3.82 15.43
CA ASN A 154 -11.27 4.51 15.94
C ASN A 154 -12.46 4.44 14.97
N LEU A 155 -12.21 4.55 13.66
CA LEU A 155 -13.26 4.39 12.65
C LEU A 155 -13.82 2.96 12.65
N ALA A 156 -12.97 1.95 12.83
CA ALA A 156 -13.38 0.55 12.89
C ALA A 156 -14.18 0.22 14.15
N SER A 157 -13.91 0.87 15.29
CA SER A 157 -14.68 0.71 16.52
C SER A 157 -16.02 1.44 16.49
N TRP A 158 -16.20 2.43 15.62
CA TRP A 158 -17.37 3.30 15.59
C TRP A 158 -18.52 2.72 14.76
N LYS A 159 -19.14 1.65 15.25
CA LYS A 159 -20.17 0.88 14.54
C LYS A 159 -21.53 1.59 14.41
N ASP A 160 -21.77 2.58 15.26
CA ASP A 160 -23.09 3.19 15.41
C ASP A 160 -23.38 4.16 14.25
N PHE A 161 -24.65 4.26 13.85
CA PHE A 161 -25.14 5.27 12.89
C PHE A 161 -25.36 6.64 13.55
N ALA A 162 -25.13 6.75 14.86
CA ALA A 162 -25.27 7.99 15.58
C ALA A 162 -24.32 9.06 15.01
N PRO A 163 -24.81 10.30 14.80
CA PRO A 163 -23.94 11.44 14.58
C PRO A 163 -22.96 11.57 15.73
N PHE A 164 -21.74 11.97 15.42
CA PHE A 164 -20.77 12.30 16.45
C PHE A 164 -21.29 13.39 17.38
N VAL A 165 -21.50 13.04 18.65
CA VAL A 165 -21.74 14.00 19.72
C VAL A 165 -20.37 14.32 20.30
N LYS A 166 -19.90 15.54 20.07
CA LYS A 166 -18.68 16.05 20.68
C LYS A 166 -19.04 16.64 22.04
N GLU A 167 -18.96 15.83 23.09
CA GLU A 167 -18.84 16.38 24.44
C GLU A 167 -17.59 15.86 25.14
N GLY A 168 -16.59 16.74 25.26
CA GLY A 168 -15.55 16.70 26.30
C GLY A 168 -14.67 15.45 26.44
N ASP A 169 -14.28 14.80 25.34
CA ASP A 169 -13.52 13.55 25.35
C ASP A 169 -12.04 13.69 25.81
N PRO A 170 -11.72 13.13 27.00
CA PRO A 170 -10.77 12.01 27.16
C PRO A 170 -11.48 10.73 27.63
N ASP A 171 -12.24 10.10 26.74
CA ASP A 171 -13.16 8.97 26.96
C ASP A 171 -14.37 9.30 27.86
N GLY A 172 -15.46 9.74 27.22
CA GLY A 172 -16.74 9.75 27.93
C GLY A 172 -17.90 10.36 27.18
N THR A 173 -18.90 9.55 26.86
CA THR A 173 -20.24 9.88 27.35
C THR A 173 -21.03 8.59 27.62
N ARG A 174 -21.29 8.34 28.91
CA ARG A 174 -22.36 7.46 29.38
C ARG A 174 -23.68 8.14 29.03
N ILE A 175 -24.57 7.44 28.34
CA ILE A 175 -25.95 7.89 28.17
C ILE A 175 -26.78 7.25 29.28
N ARG A 176 -27.40 8.09 30.12
CA ARG A 176 -28.51 7.72 31.00
C ARG A 176 -29.81 7.81 30.22
#